data_AF-A0A317EQP7-F1
#
_entry.id   AF-A0A317EQP7-F1
#
_cell.length_a   1.000
_cell.length_b   1.000
_cell.length_c   1.000
_cell.angle_alpha   90.00
_cell.angle_beta   90.00
_cell.angle_gamma   90.00
#
_symmetry.space_group_name_H-M   'P 1'
#
loop_
_entity.id
_entity.type
_entity.pdbx_description
1 polymer ?
#
loop_
_entity_poly.entity_id
_entity_poly.type
_entity_poly.pdbx_seq_one_letter_code
_entity_poly.pdbx_strand_id
1 'polypeptide(L)'
;MRFNVPGYPLKFIQKEPSRDASAHQFTYIYKFYSPLTGYNYILRADYHQEDVFAIKFYAQPHKHSDLKYSNITNRGDVPNILVSCLSVVPILLANHPQASFGFIGSRTVDKASQRVEGHQNTQRYRIYKELVKEKIGSLTFEHVDYQSLSGYLLLNRAAVNLKAKEAAILTMFAETYNNLLDV
;
A
#
# COMPACT_ATOMS: atom_id res chain seq x y z
N MET A 1 2.76 8.19 -17.19
CA MET A 1 1.84 7.03 -17.17
C MET A 1 0.43 7.58 -16.99
N ARG A 2 -0.60 7.06 -17.67
CA ARG A 2 -2.00 7.50 -17.46
C ARG A 2 -2.73 6.41 -16.67
N PHE A 3 -3.52 6.76 -15.66
CA PHE A 3 -4.25 5.81 -14.83
C PHE A 3 -5.75 5.76 -15.15
N ASN A 4 -6.18 6.33 -16.28
CA ASN A 4 -7.54 6.19 -16.80
C ASN A 4 -7.77 4.79 -17.40
N VAL A 5 -7.81 3.78 -16.53
CA VAL A 5 -8.06 2.38 -16.84
C VAL A 5 -9.06 1.82 -15.82
N PRO A 6 -9.83 0.76 -16.17
CA PRO A 6 -10.87 0.24 -15.29
C PRO A 6 -10.32 -0.52 -14.07
N GLY A 7 -9.12 -1.09 -14.15
CA GLY A 7 -8.64 -2.05 -13.16
C GLY A 7 -9.43 -3.36 -13.19
N TYR A 8 -9.27 -4.16 -12.14
CA TYR A 8 -9.84 -5.49 -11.99
C TYR A 8 -10.66 -5.57 -10.69
N PRO A 9 -11.75 -6.34 -10.68
CA PRO A 9 -12.60 -6.48 -9.51
C PRO A 9 -11.85 -7.18 -8.38
N LEU A 10 -11.90 -6.58 -7.18
CA LEU A 10 -11.38 -7.19 -5.96
C LEU A 10 -12.36 -8.22 -5.42
N LYS A 11 -11.87 -9.44 -5.20
CA LYS A 11 -12.56 -10.49 -4.45
C LYS A 11 -12.02 -10.53 -3.02
N PHE A 12 -12.90 -10.34 -2.04
CA PHE A 12 -12.55 -10.57 -0.64
C PHE A 12 -12.25 -12.05 -0.40
N ILE A 13 -11.16 -12.33 0.33
CA ILE A 13 -10.75 -13.68 0.69
C ILE A 13 -11.04 -13.93 2.16
N GLN A 14 -10.45 -13.14 3.05
CA GLN A 14 -10.60 -13.31 4.49
C GLN A 14 -10.15 -12.09 5.29
N LYS A 15 -10.57 -12.04 6.56
CA LYS A 15 -10.02 -11.17 7.60
C LYS A 15 -9.13 -12.04 8.50
N GLU A 16 -7.85 -11.72 8.58
CA GLU A 16 -6.87 -12.43 9.40
C GLU A 16 -6.54 -11.57 10.63
N PRO A 17 -6.79 -12.02 11.87
CA PRO A 17 -6.35 -11.28 13.05
C PRO A 17 -4.83 -11.33 13.17
N SER A 18 -4.22 -10.22 13.58
CA SER A 18 -2.82 -10.23 14.00
C SER A 18 -2.70 -10.93 15.35
N ARG A 19 -1.60 -11.64 15.55
CA ARG A 19 -1.26 -12.32 16.81
C ARG A 19 0.05 -11.82 17.40
N ASP A 20 0.65 -10.80 16.80
CA ASP A 20 1.85 -10.19 17.33
C ASP A 20 1.51 -9.13 18.39
N ALA A 21 2.51 -8.70 19.16
CA ALA A 21 2.38 -7.64 20.16
C ALA A 21 2.47 -6.23 19.54
N SER A 22 2.37 -6.11 18.21
CA SER A 22 2.52 -4.83 17.52
C SER A 22 1.20 -4.06 17.46
N ALA A 23 1.22 -2.88 16.86
CA ALA A 23 0.01 -2.11 16.62
C ALA A 23 -0.84 -2.64 15.45
N HIS A 24 -0.36 -3.62 14.68
CA HIS A 24 -1.14 -4.30 13.65
C HIS A 24 -2.22 -5.18 14.31
N GLN A 25 -3.49 -4.91 14.02
CA GLN A 25 -4.62 -5.60 14.65
C GLN A 25 -5.19 -6.72 13.79
N PHE A 26 -5.36 -6.46 12.49
CA PHE A 26 -5.86 -7.47 11.54
C PHE A 26 -5.53 -7.07 10.10
N THR A 27 -5.54 -8.04 9.19
CA THR A 27 -5.44 -7.81 7.76
C THR A 27 -6.73 -8.19 7.05
N TYR A 28 -7.26 -7.32 6.18
CA TYR A 28 -8.16 -7.76 5.12
C TYR A 28 -7.37 -8.21 3.90
N ILE A 29 -7.66 -9.42 3.42
CA ILE A 29 -7.01 -10.01 2.27
C ILE A 29 -7.98 -10.03 1.09
N TYR A 30 -7.56 -9.42 -0.01
CA TYR A 30 -8.28 -9.41 -1.28
C TYR A 30 -7.43 -10.06 -2.37
N LYS A 31 -8.08 -10.49 -3.43
CA LYS A 31 -7.45 -11.06 -4.61
C LYS A 31 -8.12 -10.54 -5.88
N PHE A 32 -7.32 -10.33 -6.91
CA PHE A 32 -7.81 -10.07 -8.27
C PHE A 32 -6.93 -10.79 -9.28
N TYR A 33 -7.47 -11.01 -10.48
CA TYR A 33 -6.78 -11.65 -11.59
C TYR A 33 -6.54 -10.64 -12.70
N SER A 34 -5.30 -10.53 -13.18
CA SER A 34 -5.01 -9.80 -14.42
C SER A 34 -4.95 -10.80 -15.58
N PRO A 35 -5.86 -10.72 -16.56
CA PRO A 35 -5.81 -11.55 -17.76
C PRO A 35 -4.60 -11.22 -18.64
N LEU A 36 -4.06 -9.99 -18.55
CA LEU A 36 -2.90 -9.59 -19.34
C LEU A 36 -1.59 -10.20 -18.81
N THR A 37 -1.42 -10.26 -17.49
CA THR A 37 -0.23 -10.90 -16.90
C THR A 37 -0.40 -12.39 -16.66
N GLY A 38 -1.64 -12.89 -16.68
CA GLY A 38 -1.99 -14.26 -16.31
C GLY A 38 -1.81 -14.55 -14.81
N TYR A 39 -1.59 -13.53 -13.99
CA TYR A 39 -1.35 -13.68 -12.55
C TYR A 39 -2.55 -13.26 -11.71
N ASN A 40 -2.71 -14.01 -10.63
CA ASN A 40 -3.46 -13.55 -9.49
C ASN A 40 -2.57 -12.66 -8.62
N TYR A 41 -3.13 -11.57 -8.12
CA TYR A 41 -2.47 -10.67 -7.18
C TYR A 41 -3.19 -10.73 -5.84
N ILE A 42 -2.41 -10.71 -4.77
CA ILE A 42 -2.92 -10.67 -3.41
C ILE A 42 -2.69 -9.26 -2.89
N LEU A 43 -3.77 -8.60 -2.48
CA LEU A 43 -3.75 -7.32 -1.79
C LEU A 43 -4.01 -7.57 -0.30
N ARG A 44 -3.18 -6.96 0.53
CA ARG A 44 -3.32 -6.94 1.99
C ARG A 44 -3.55 -5.50 2.42
N ALA A 45 -4.63 -5.28 3.16
CA ALA A 45 -4.92 -4.05 3.87
C ALA A 45 -4.76 -4.32 5.36
N ASP A 46 -3.58 -4.00 5.89
CA ASP A 46 -3.21 -4.24 7.27
C ASP A 46 -3.73 -3.07 8.12
N TYR A 47 -4.68 -3.33 9.00
CA TYR A 47 -5.27 -2.35 9.90
C TYR A 47 -4.45 -2.23 11.18
N HIS A 48 -4.13 -1.01 11.56
CA HIS A 48 -3.33 -0.72 12.75
C HIS A 48 -4.12 0.13 13.75
N GLN A 49 -3.56 0.28 14.95
CA GLN A 49 -3.94 1.37 15.85
C GLN A 49 -3.90 2.73 15.13
N GLU A 50 -4.57 3.75 15.66
CA GLU A 50 -4.78 5.06 15.01
C GLU A 50 -5.71 5.04 13.78
N ASP A 51 -6.47 3.96 13.57
CA ASP A 51 -7.45 3.82 12.48
C ASP A 51 -6.80 4.12 11.12
N VAL A 52 -5.78 3.32 10.79
CA VAL A 52 -5.00 3.44 9.56
C VAL A 52 -4.76 2.10 8.92
N PHE A 53 -4.94 2.03 7.60
CA PHE A 53 -4.59 0.86 6.80
C PHE A 53 -3.25 1.06 6.09
N ALA A 54 -2.33 0.11 6.24
CA ALA A 54 -1.18 -0.03 5.35
C ALA A 54 -1.55 -0.94 4.17
N ILE A 55 -1.55 -0.39 2.95
CA ILE A 55 -1.91 -1.12 1.74
C ILE A 55 -0.64 -1.67 1.07
N LYS A 56 -0.61 -2.99 0.85
CA LYS A 56 0.48 -3.68 0.15
C LYS A 56 -0.05 -4.81 -0.72
N PHE A 57 0.67 -5.14 -1.79
CA PHE A 57 0.26 -6.20 -2.70
C PHE A 57 1.45 -6.95 -3.31
N TYR A 58 1.22 -8.17 -3.77
CA TYR A 58 2.22 -8.98 -4.47
C TYR A 58 1.54 -9.94 -5.46
N ALA A 59 2.28 -10.39 -6.47
CA ALA A 59 1.81 -11.43 -7.37
C ALA A 59 1.81 -12.79 -6.64
N GLN A 60 0.71 -13.54 -6.71
CA GLN A 60 0.52 -14.83 -6.02
C GLN A 60 1.66 -15.85 -6.26
N PRO A 61 2.30 -15.96 -7.44
CA PRO A 61 3.47 -16.82 -7.64
C PRO A 61 4.63 -16.50 -6.69
N HIS A 62 4.74 -15.25 -6.20
CA HIS A 62 5.81 -14.81 -5.30
C HIS A 62 5.45 -14.99 -3.82
N LYS A 63 4.32 -15.60 -3.45
CA LYS A 63 3.81 -15.64 -2.06
C LYS A 63 4.81 -16.15 -1.01
N HIS A 64 5.68 -17.07 -1.40
CA HIS A 64 6.70 -17.69 -0.54
C HIS A 64 8.05 -16.95 -0.55
N SER A 65 8.19 -15.88 -1.33
CA SER A 65 9.40 -15.07 -1.34
C SER A 65 9.37 -14.04 -0.21
N ASP A 66 10.48 -13.91 0.51
CA ASP A 66 10.67 -12.82 1.48
C ASP A 66 10.65 -11.45 0.79
N LEU A 67 11.06 -11.41 -0.48
CA LEU A 67 11.09 -10.23 -1.33
C LEU A 67 9.82 -10.07 -2.18
N LYS A 68 8.70 -10.71 -1.80
CA LYS A 68 7.46 -10.71 -2.63
C LYS A 68 6.93 -9.32 -3.00
N TYR A 69 7.13 -8.33 -2.14
CA TYR A 69 6.75 -6.93 -2.39
C TYR A 69 7.80 -6.18 -3.24
N SER A 70 9.03 -6.69 -3.29
CA SER A 70 10.17 -6.10 -4.00
C SER A 70 10.42 -6.70 -5.38
N ASN A 71 9.88 -7.89 -5.67
CA ASN A 71 10.06 -8.59 -6.94
C ASN A 71 9.33 -7.87 -8.10
N ILE A 72 10.03 -7.68 -9.22
CA ILE A 72 9.40 -7.25 -10.48
C ILE A 72 8.81 -8.47 -11.20
N THR A 73 7.60 -8.35 -11.74
CA THR A 73 6.97 -9.42 -12.52
C THR A 73 7.36 -9.42 -13.99
N ASN A 74 7.78 -8.27 -14.55
CA ASN A 74 8.10 -8.07 -15.97
C ASN A 74 7.01 -8.54 -16.94
N ARG A 75 5.73 -8.44 -16.52
CA ARG A 75 4.56 -8.87 -17.32
C ARG A 75 3.68 -7.73 -17.84
N GLY A 76 4.07 -6.48 -17.63
CA GLY A 76 3.28 -5.31 -18.04
C GLY A 76 2.04 -5.06 -17.17
N ASP A 77 1.06 -4.34 -17.74
CA ASP A 77 -0.26 -4.08 -17.15
C ASP A 77 -0.26 -3.32 -15.79
N VAL A 78 0.81 -2.58 -15.53
CA VAL A 78 1.00 -1.84 -14.28
C VAL A 78 -0.18 -0.91 -13.95
N PRO A 79 -0.73 -0.09 -14.88
CA PRO A 79 -1.84 0.79 -14.55
C PRO A 79 -3.08 0.06 -14.00
N ASN A 80 -3.53 -1.04 -14.63
CA ASN A 80 -4.72 -1.76 -14.15
C ASN A 80 -4.46 -2.41 -12.80
N ILE A 81 -3.28 -3.01 -12.60
CA ILE A 81 -2.91 -3.63 -11.32
C ILE A 81 -2.96 -2.61 -10.20
N LEU A 82 -2.39 -1.41 -10.41
CA LEU A 82 -2.36 -0.39 -9.38
C LEU A 82 -3.74 0.24 -9.12
N VAL A 83 -4.53 0.50 -10.17
CA VAL A 83 -5.93 0.96 -10.01
C VAL A 83 -6.77 -0.07 -9.27
N SER A 84 -6.58 -1.36 -9.54
CA SER A 84 -7.23 -2.44 -8.80
C SER A 84 -6.87 -2.38 -7.32
N CYS A 85 -5.59 -2.17 -7.00
CA CYS A 85 -5.14 -2.04 -5.62
C CYS A 85 -5.79 -0.84 -4.93
N LEU A 86 -5.85 0.31 -5.60
CA LEU A 86 -6.42 1.53 -5.04
C LEU A 86 -7.94 1.44 -4.81
N SER A 87 -8.64 0.60 -5.59
CA SER A 87 -10.09 0.38 -5.43
C SER A 87 -10.48 -0.19 -4.07
N VAL A 88 -9.53 -0.69 -3.28
CA VAL A 88 -9.78 -1.14 -1.90
C VAL A 88 -10.13 0.01 -0.96
N VAL A 89 -9.66 1.24 -1.23
CA VAL A 89 -9.88 2.41 -0.36
C VAL A 89 -11.38 2.70 -0.16
N PRO A 90 -12.21 2.90 -1.21
CA PRO A 90 -13.64 3.11 -1.01
C PRO A 90 -14.36 1.90 -0.39
N ILE A 91 -13.90 0.67 -0.65
CA ILE A 91 -14.47 -0.55 -0.03
C ILE A 91 -14.25 -0.54 1.49
N LEU A 92 -13.05 -0.16 1.92
CA LEU A 92 -12.71 -0.11 3.34
C LEU A 92 -13.38 1.07 4.05
N LEU A 93 -13.48 2.23 3.40
CA LEU A 93 -14.18 3.40 3.95
C LEU A 93 -15.66 3.13 4.25
N ALA A 94 -16.32 2.23 3.51
CA ALA A 94 -17.71 1.85 3.81
C ALA A 94 -17.86 1.20 5.21
N ASN A 95 -16.80 0.56 5.72
CA ASN A 95 -16.80 -0.11 7.02
C ASN A 95 -15.96 0.64 8.08
N HIS A 96 -15.01 1.46 7.64
CA HIS A 96 -14.08 2.23 8.48
C HIS A 96 -14.04 3.68 8.00
N PRO A 97 -15.12 4.47 8.23
CA PRO A 97 -15.30 5.78 7.59
C PRO A 97 -14.28 6.84 8.02
N GLN A 98 -13.60 6.64 9.16
CA GLN A 98 -12.58 7.55 9.69
C GLN A 98 -11.14 7.08 9.37
N ALA A 99 -11.01 5.96 8.66
CA ALA A 99 -9.72 5.35 8.41
C ALA A 99 -8.85 6.23 7.52
N SER A 100 -7.58 6.34 7.89
CA SER A 100 -6.49 6.82 7.05
C SER A 100 -5.87 5.67 6.27
N PHE A 101 -5.09 5.96 5.23
CA PHE A 101 -4.45 4.95 4.39
C PHE A 101 -3.00 5.31 4.08
N GLY A 102 -2.09 4.36 4.19
CA GLY A 102 -0.68 4.56 3.90
C GLY A 102 -0.09 3.45 3.03
N PHE A 103 1.01 3.76 2.36
CA PHE A 103 1.85 2.77 1.70
C PHE A 103 3.31 3.17 1.72
N ILE A 104 4.18 2.18 1.50
CA ILE A 104 5.61 2.38 1.23
C ILE A 104 5.92 1.78 -0.13
N GLY A 105 6.58 2.55 -0.99
CA GLY A 105 7.16 2.06 -2.23
C GLY A 105 8.37 1.19 -1.94
N SER A 106 8.18 -0.13 -1.85
CA SER A 106 9.29 -1.06 -1.65
C SER A 106 10.35 -0.89 -2.74
N ARG A 107 11.63 -0.96 -2.35
CA ARG A 107 12.75 -0.87 -3.29
C ARG A 107 12.72 -2.00 -4.30
N THR A 108 13.18 -1.72 -5.51
CA THR A 108 13.34 -2.73 -6.53
C THR A 108 14.56 -3.61 -6.23
N VAL A 109 14.37 -4.93 -6.26
CA VAL A 109 15.48 -5.90 -6.24
C VAL A 109 15.45 -6.64 -7.56
N ASP A 110 16.40 -6.32 -8.44
CA ASP A 110 16.56 -7.01 -9.72
C ASP A 110 17.66 -8.07 -9.60
N LYS A 111 17.22 -9.33 -9.53
CA LYS A 111 18.13 -10.47 -9.45
C LYS A 111 18.92 -10.70 -10.74
N ALA A 112 18.41 -10.29 -11.90
CA ALA A 112 19.09 -10.50 -13.17
C ALA A 112 20.28 -9.54 -13.33
N SER A 113 20.11 -8.28 -12.94
CA SER A 113 21.18 -7.27 -12.98
C SER A 113 21.99 -7.13 -11.69
N GLN A 114 21.62 -7.86 -10.62
CA GLN A 114 22.19 -7.73 -9.27
C GLN A 114 22.11 -6.29 -8.71
N ARG A 115 21.14 -5.50 -9.19
CA ARG A 115 20.92 -4.13 -8.73
C ARG A 115 19.84 -4.08 -7.66
N VAL A 116 20.17 -3.43 -6.56
CA VAL A 116 19.24 -3.07 -5.50
C VAL A 116 19.04 -1.56 -5.55
N GLU A 117 17.80 -1.13 -5.73
CA GLU A 117 17.46 0.28 -5.69
C GLU A 117 17.68 0.85 -4.28
N GLY A 118 18.10 2.11 -4.20
CA GLY A 118 18.12 2.85 -2.95
C GLY A 118 16.73 2.91 -2.31
N HIS A 119 16.68 3.15 -1.01
CA HIS A 119 15.43 3.02 -0.26
C HIS A 119 14.61 4.31 -0.26
N GLN A 120 15.28 5.44 -0.47
CA GLN A 120 14.67 6.75 -0.58
C GLN A 120 14.19 6.99 -2.01
N ASN A 121 13.04 7.64 -2.15
CA ASN A 121 12.46 8.02 -3.43
C ASN A 121 12.40 6.88 -4.47
N THR A 122 11.93 5.68 -4.10
CA THR A 122 11.90 4.51 -5.00
C THR A 122 11.00 4.72 -6.22
N GLN A 123 11.22 3.97 -7.29
CA GLN A 123 10.40 3.97 -8.50
C GLN A 123 8.94 3.66 -8.18
N ARG A 124 8.70 2.68 -7.30
CA ARG A 124 7.34 2.35 -6.84
C ARG A 124 6.69 3.52 -6.13
N TYR A 125 7.40 4.16 -5.20
CA TYR A 125 6.87 5.35 -4.51
C TYR A 125 6.49 6.45 -5.49
N ARG A 126 7.38 6.79 -6.44
CA ARG A 126 7.10 7.82 -7.44
C ARG A 126 5.86 7.49 -8.27
N ILE A 127 5.71 6.26 -8.74
CA ILE A 127 4.55 5.85 -9.54
C ILE A 127 3.26 5.82 -8.71
N TYR A 128 3.31 5.27 -7.48
CA TYR A 128 2.13 5.12 -6.64
C TYR A 128 1.61 6.47 -6.15
N LYS A 129 2.53 7.39 -5.83
CA LYS A 129 2.21 8.79 -5.48
C LYS A 129 1.42 9.47 -6.59
N GLU A 130 1.89 9.39 -7.85
CA GLU A 130 1.18 9.99 -8.99
C GLU A 130 -0.20 9.38 -9.19
N LEU A 131 -0.32 8.05 -9.07
CA LEU A 131 -1.62 7.37 -9.13
C LEU A 131 -2.59 7.88 -8.05
N VAL A 132 -2.13 7.96 -6.80
CA VAL A 132 -2.99 8.39 -5.69
C VAL A 132 -3.41 9.84 -5.87
N LYS A 133 -2.51 10.74 -6.29
CA LYS A 133 -2.84 12.14 -6.59
C LYS A 133 -3.84 12.28 -7.75
N GLU A 134 -3.75 11.42 -8.78
CA GLU A 134 -4.68 11.43 -9.92
C GLU A 134 -6.07 10.91 -9.52
N LYS A 135 -6.14 9.89 -8.66
CA LYS A 135 -7.39 9.14 -8.40
C LYS A 135 -8.10 9.51 -7.10
N ILE A 136 -7.39 10.01 -6.10
CA ILE A 136 -7.93 10.39 -4.81
C ILE A 136 -7.76 11.89 -4.67
N GLY A 137 -8.89 12.61 -4.60
CA GLY A 137 -8.89 14.05 -4.38
C GLY A 137 -8.66 14.42 -2.92
N SER A 138 -8.44 15.71 -2.68
CA SER A 138 -8.11 16.25 -1.36
C SER A 138 -9.31 16.55 -0.45
N LEU A 139 -10.54 16.22 -0.87
CA LEU A 139 -11.75 16.51 -0.09
C LEU A 139 -11.84 15.66 1.17
N THR A 140 -11.65 14.34 1.04
CA THR A 140 -11.71 13.41 2.18
C THR A 140 -10.37 13.29 2.90
N PHE A 141 -9.26 13.50 2.18
CA PHE A 141 -7.92 13.22 2.67
C PHE A 141 -7.00 14.43 2.59
N GLU A 142 -6.18 14.62 3.62
CA GLU A 142 -4.94 15.35 3.54
C GLU A 142 -3.85 14.41 3.00
N HIS A 143 -3.06 14.90 2.05
CA HIS A 143 -2.08 14.09 1.32
C HIS A 143 -0.67 14.42 1.83
N VAL A 144 -0.02 13.46 2.48
CA VAL A 144 1.32 13.64 3.05
C VAL A 144 2.36 12.77 2.35
N ASP A 145 3.42 13.41 1.90
CA ASP A 145 4.52 12.83 1.13
C ASP A 145 5.77 12.63 2.03
N TYR A 146 6.27 11.39 2.15
CA TYR A 146 7.50 11.08 2.90
C TYR A 146 8.59 10.51 1.97
N GLN A 147 9.25 11.39 1.22
CA GLN A 147 10.23 10.99 0.20
C GLN A 147 11.42 10.19 0.76
N SER A 148 11.90 10.54 1.95
CA SER A 148 13.00 9.82 2.63
C SER A 148 12.63 8.37 2.93
N LEU A 149 11.36 8.09 3.25
CA LEU A 149 10.86 6.75 3.57
C LEU A 149 10.27 6.04 2.34
N SER A 150 10.23 6.71 1.18
CA SER A 150 9.41 6.26 0.04
C SER A 150 7.94 6.01 0.44
N GLY A 151 7.45 6.79 1.41
CA GLY A 151 6.15 6.61 2.04
C GLY A 151 5.14 7.67 1.59
N TYR A 152 3.86 7.32 1.66
CA TYR A 152 2.75 8.23 1.37
C TYR A 152 1.60 7.95 2.31
N LEU A 153 0.94 9.00 2.80
CA LEU A 153 -0.17 8.89 3.74
C LEU A 153 -1.35 9.74 3.26
N LEU A 154 -2.53 9.13 3.26
CA LEU A 154 -3.84 9.75 3.12
C LEU A 154 -4.45 9.85 4.52
N LEU A 155 -4.32 11.04 5.11
CA LEU A 155 -4.90 11.33 6.43
C LEU A 155 -6.36 11.72 6.29
N ASN A 156 -7.26 10.96 6.89
CA ASN A 156 -8.68 11.25 6.82
C ASN A 156 -8.99 12.55 7.56
N ARG A 157 -9.60 13.52 6.85
CA ARG A 157 -9.95 14.85 7.39
C ARG A 157 -11.03 14.80 8.47
N ALA A 158 -11.69 13.66 8.68
CA ALA A 158 -12.60 13.45 9.80
C ALA A 158 -11.88 13.45 11.17
N ALA A 159 -10.55 13.32 11.20
CA ALA A 159 -9.79 13.39 12.43
C ALA A 159 -9.83 14.80 13.06
N VAL A 160 -10.02 14.87 14.38
CA VAL A 160 -10.10 16.13 15.14
C VAL A 160 -8.82 16.97 15.02
N ASN A 161 -7.66 16.31 15.06
CA ASN A 161 -6.36 16.96 14.91
C ASN A 161 -5.46 16.14 13.97
N LEU A 162 -5.33 16.60 12.73
CA LEU A 162 -4.55 15.91 11.71
C LEU A 162 -3.07 15.80 12.04
N LYS A 163 -2.47 16.83 12.63
CA LYS A 163 -1.04 16.80 13.00
C LYS A 163 -0.77 15.80 14.10
N ALA A 164 -1.65 15.73 15.10
CA ALA A 164 -1.52 14.74 16.17
C ALA A 164 -1.72 13.31 15.64
N LYS A 165 -2.73 13.10 14.77
CA LYS A 165 -2.97 11.79 14.14
C LYS A 165 -1.78 11.37 13.26
N GLU A 166 -1.23 12.28 12.47
CA GLU A 166 -0.02 12.04 11.67
C GLU A 166 1.16 11.60 12.55
N ALA A 167 1.45 12.35 13.61
CA ALA A 167 2.55 12.03 14.52
C ALA A 167 2.35 10.66 15.19
N ALA A 168 1.13 10.36 15.65
CA ALA A 168 0.81 9.07 16.25
C ALA A 168 0.98 7.91 15.25
N ILE A 169 0.51 8.07 14.01
CA ILE A 169 0.69 7.08 12.95
C ILE A 169 2.18 6.86 12.65
N LEU A 170 2.98 7.93 12.55
CA LEU A 170 4.40 7.81 12.25
C LEU A 170 5.16 7.07 13.36
N THR A 171 4.92 7.43 14.62
CA THR A 171 5.50 6.72 15.77
C THR A 171 5.11 5.26 15.78
N MET A 172 3.81 4.97 15.63
CA MET A 172 3.26 3.62 15.63
C MET A 172 3.81 2.76 14.48
N PHE A 173 3.97 3.33 13.29
CA PHE A 173 4.60 2.61 12.18
C PHE A 173 6.08 2.36 12.44
N ALA A 174 6.83 3.34 12.94
CA ALA A 174 8.25 3.16 13.27
C ALA A 174 8.47 2.00 14.28
N GLU A 175 7.59 1.87 15.27
CA GLU A 175 7.63 0.78 16.24
C GLU A 175 7.16 -0.57 15.67
N THR A 176 6.15 -0.56 14.79
CA THR A 176 5.60 -1.80 14.19
C THR A 176 6.54 -2.38 13.13
N TYR A 177 7.19 -1.51 12.36
CA TYR A 177 8.10 -1.87 11.30
C TYR A 177 9.50 -1.41 11.70
N ASN A 178 10.20 -2.19 12.53
CA ASN A 178 11.58 -1.89 12.97
C ASN A 178 12.55 -1.53 11.81
N ASN A 179 12.27 -1.99 10.59
CA ASN A 179 13.03 -1.67 9.38
C ASN A 179 12.62 -0.37 8.69
N LEU A 180 11.76 0.48 9.28
CA LEU A 180 11.45 1.81 8.74
C LEU A 180 12.57 2.81 8.96
N LEU A 181 13.36 2.60 10.02
CA LEU A 181 14.44 3.50 10.45
C LEU A 181 15.84 2.93 10.16
N ASP A 182 16.00 1.61 10.01
CA ASP A 182 17.27 0.97 9.61
C ASP A 182 17.41 0.80 8.09
N VAL A 183 17.01 1.84 7.36
CA VAL A 183 16.88 1.88 5.89
C VAL A 183 17.54 3.13 5.33
#